data_AF-A0A7W1C3K5-F1
#
_entry.id   AF-A0A7W1C3K5-F1
#
_cell.length_a   1.000
_cell.length_b   1.000
_cell.length_c   1.000
_cell.angle_alpha   90.00
_cell.angle_beta   90.00
_cell.angle_gamma   90.00
#
_symmetry.space_group_name_H-M   'P 1'
#
loop_
_entity.id
_entity.type
_entity.pdbx_description
1 polymer ?
#
loop_
_entity_poly.entity_id
_entity_poly.type
_entity_poly.pdbx_seq_one_letter_code
_entity_poly.pdbx_strand_id
1 'polypeptide(L)'
;MSRLPLVLVHGYSADAGSFRKWSAELGARGYDVSTVHVCNYRSLTNEVTLRDVAEGFDRALRVRAGLDADEPFDAIVHSTGMLVVRSWLTAYAKRRDRLKHLIALAPATFGSPIAHKGRSWLGALFKGNRELGPDFLEAGDKILDGLELGSRYTWDLAHQDMLGPETYYGPTGATPFAFIFCGDRGYTGLSAVANQPGSDGTVRWSGCALNMRKIVLDLSVDPARIGGTGRVNVEPWPNVDIPMIAVAGKNHGTILSEPGEWLVDMVDSALAVSSPEEFDKWLATAESGSDAARREMDEWQQFVIRAVDERGDPIHDYNVQLYSMRAQGEEPIPFALDVHTYLADSSLRCFHVNLTQLGVRDMTSLWIRVIASSGSALVGYTGFGSDKLGDVSSGTSQGGKWDGELDLSSLVGDAQVKFFHPFTTTLVEIKLNREPLPLSGRNEVCWF
;
A
#
# COMPACT_ATOMS: atom_id res chain seq x y z
N MET A 1 -20.07 15.15 25.32
CA MET A 1 -18.69 14.86 25.81
C MET A 1 -17.79 15.99 25.33
N SER A 2 -16.73 16.32 26.06
CA SER A 2 -15.69 17.23 25.53
C SER A 2 -15.02 16.54 24.34
N ARG A 3 -14.95 17.23 23.19
CA ARG A 3 -14.23 16.73 22.01
C ARG A 3 -12.73 16.79 22.25
N LEU A 4 -12.00 15.80 21.73
CA LEU A 4 -10.55 15.77 21.81
C LEU A 4 -9.94 16.85 20.89
N PRO A 5 -8.69 17.29 21.17
CA PRO A 5 -7.93 18.10 20.22
C PRO A 5 -7.85 17.40 18.87
N LEU A 6 -8.04 18.17 17.79
CA LEU A 6 -8.08 17.63 16.43
C LEU A 6 -6.86 18.10 15.64
N VAL A 7 -6.16 17.15 15.01
CA VAL A 7 -4.94 17.42 14.26
C VAL A 7 -5.12 17.06 12.79
N LEU A 8 -4.92 18.03 11.90
CA LEU A 8 -5.05 17.85 10.46
C LEU A 8 -3.66 17.70 9.83
N VAL A 9 -3.42 16.64 9.06
CA VAL A 9 -2.11 16.35 8.43
C VAL A 9 -2.25 16.30 6.91
N HIS A 10 -1.60 17.25 6.22
CA HIS A 10 -1.76 17.41 4.78
C HIS A 10 -0.92 16.42 3.96
N GLY A 11 -1.20 16.33 2.67
CA GLY A 11 -0.46 15.52 1.71
C GLY A 11 0.83 16.17 1.19
N TYR A 12 1.55 15.44 0.34
CA TYR A 12 2.72 15.95 -0.36
C TYR A 12 2.38 17.20 -1.20
N SER A 13 3.28 18.19 -1.17
CA SER A 13 3.21 19.47 -1.87
C SER A 13 2.04 20.37 -1.44
N ALA A 14 1.39 20.09 -0.31
CA ALA A 14 0.33 20.90 0.27
C ALA A 14 0.83 21.70 1.48
N ASP A 15 -0.07 22.51 2.04
CA ASP A 15 0.11 23.29 3.25
C ASP A 15 -1.22 23.35 4.03
N ALA A 16 -1.21 24.03 5.18
CA ALA A 16 -2.39 24.18 6.03
C ALA A 16 -3.62 24.78 5.33
N GLY A 17 -3.40 25.51 4.23
CA GLY A 17 -4.45 26.06 3.39
C GLY A 17 -5.36 24.99 2.78
N SER A 18 -4.89 23.76 2.60
CA SER A 18 -5.67 22.65 2.05
C SER A 18 -6.85 22.25 2.94
N PHE A 19 -6.79 22.54 4.24
CA PHE A 19 -7.82 22.18 5.22
C PHE A 19 -8.74 23.34 5.63
N ARG A 20 -8.66 24.50 4.97
CA ARG A 20 -9.53 25.65 5.30
C ARG A 20 -11.01 25.30 5.24
N LYS A 21 -11.43 24.56 4.20
CA LYS A 21 -12.83 24.15 4.04
C LYS A 21 -13.27 23.21 5.18
N TRP A 22 -12.46 22.20 5.48
CA TRP A 22 -12.71 21.27 6.58
C TRP A 22 -12.78 21.96 7.94
N SER A 23 -11.88 22.90 8.22
CA SER A 23 -11.92 23.67 9.48
C SER A 23 -13.22 24.45 9.63
N ALA A 24 -13.73 25.05 8.55
CA ALA A 24 -15.02 25.76 8.55
C ALA A 24 -16.21 24.82 8.73
N GLU A 25 -16.22 23.68 8.04
CA GLU A 25 -17.27 22.66 8.12
C GLU A 25 -17.36 22.00 9.51
N LEU A 26 -16.21 21.76 10.15
CA LEU A 26 -16.13 21.30 11.53
C LEU A 26 -16.57 22.40 12.50
N GLY A 27 -16.15 23.66 12.29
CA GLY A 27 -16.64 24.79 13.08
C GLY A 27 -18.17 24.92 13.06
N ALA A 28 -18.79 24.71 11.89
CA ALA A 28 -20.25 24.68 11.74
C ALA A 28 -20.93 23.54 12.51
N ARG A 29 -20.21 22.45 12.79
CA ARG A 29 -20.65 21.31 13.61
C ARG A 29 -20.26 21.47 15.09
N GLY A 30 -19.84 22.66 15.51
CA GLY A 30 -19.54 22.99 16.91
C GLY A 30 -18.16 22.55 17.39
N TYR A 31 -17.22 22.25 16.50
CA TYR A 31 -15.81 22.07 16.90
C TYR A 31 -15.21 23.45 17.21
N ASP A 32 -14.45 23.54 18.30
CA ASP A 32 -13.67 24.74 18.58
C ASP A 32 -12.48 24.79 17.63
N VAL A 33 -12.60 25.61 16.58
CA VAL A 33 -11.57 25.77 15.55
C VAL A 33 -10.23 26.25 16.13
N SER A 34 -10.21 26.88 17.31
CA SER A 34 -8.96 27.26 17.98
C SER A 34 -8.15 26.06 18.49
N THR A 35 -8.81 24.90 18.67
CA THR A 35 -8.20 23.61 19.07
C THR A 35 -7.95 22.67 17.89
N VAL A 36 -8.25 23.12 16.67
CA VAL A 36 -7.93 22.39 15.44
C VAL A 36 -6.54 22.81 14.96
N HIS A 37 -5.59 21.89 15.02
CA HIS A 37 -4.20 22.14 14.67
C HIS A 37 -3.87 21.56 13.31
N VAL A 38 -3.38 22.38 12.38
CA VAL A 38 -2.92 21.88 11.08
C VAL A 38 -1.40 21.70 11.09
N CYS A 39 -0.94 20.48 10.94
CA CYS A 39 0.48 20.15 10.87
C CYS A 39 1.04 20.50 9.49
N ASN A 40 1.93 21.50 9.44
CA ASN A 40 2.72 21.81 8.25
C ASN A 40 4.06 21.08 8.29
N TYR A 41 4.44 20.46 7.17
CA TYR A 41 5.78 19.91 6.99
C TYR A 41 6.31 20.22 5.59
N ARG A 42 7.64 20.33 5.47
CA ARG A 42 8.30 20.53 4.19
C ARG A 42 8.37 19.21 3.44
N SER A 43 7.58 19.08 2.39
CA SER A 43 7.61 17.88 1.53
C SER A 43 8.40 18.07 0.25
N LEU A 44 8.67 19.33 -0.15
CA LEU A 44 9.42 19.68 -1.37
C LEU A 44 10.88 19.96 -1.02
N THR A 45 11.49 19.07 -0.24
CA THR A 45 12.91 19.13 0.08
C THR A 45 13.55 17.75 0.11
N ASN A 46 14.72 17.62 -0.47
CA ASN A 46 15.42 16.34 -0.58
C ASN A 46 16.11 15.93 0.74
N GLU A 47 16.09 16.79 1.75
CA GLU A 47 16.81 16.58 3.00
C GLU A 47 16.12 15.57 3.93
N VAL A 48 14.79 15.54 3.96
CA VAL A 48 14.01 14.86 5.00
C VAL A 48 13.32 13.58 4.51
N THR A 49 13.25 12.58 5.38
CA THR A 49 12.47 11.35 5.15
C THR A 49 11.08 11.44 5.80
N LEU A 50 10.19 10.49 5.46
CA LEU A 50 8.91 10.34 6.17
C LEU A 50 9.09 10.07 7.68
N ARG A 51 10.19 9.42 8.09
CA ARG A 51 10.51 9.19 9.50
C ARG A 51 10.90 10.49 10.21
N ASP A 52 11.68 11.34 9.55
CA ASP A 52 12.03 12.66 10.09
C ASP A 52 10.79 13.55 10.23
N VAL A 53 9.88 13.49 9.25
CA VAL A 53 8.58 14.19 9.32
C VAL A 53 7.73 13.65 10.47
N ALA A 54 7.69 12.33 10.69
CA ALA A 54 6.96 11.72 11.80
C ALA A 54 7.50 12.11 13.18
N GLU A 55 8.81 12.22 13.34
CA GLU A 55 9.42 12.73 14.57
C GLU A 55 9.16 14.24 14.74
N GLY A 56 9.20 14.98 13.62
CA GLY A 56 8.79 16.39 13.59
C GLY A 56 7.34 16.59 14.00
N PHE A 57 6.44 15.71 13.55
CA PHE A 57 5.02 15.68 13.91
C PHE A 57 4.84 15.47 15.42
N ASP A 58 5.54 14.49 16.01
CA ASP A 58 5.51 14.25 17.46
C ASP A 58 5.94 15.48 18.27
N ARG A 59 7.01 16.15 17.83
CA ARG A 59 7.46 17.39 18.44
C ARG A 59 6.45 18.53 18.27
N ALA A 60 5.78 18.62 17.11
CA ALA A 60 4.75 19.63 16.85
C ALA A 60 3.52 19.43 17.74
N LEU A 61 3.10 18.18 18.00
CA LEU A 61 2.02 17.87 18.94
C LEU A 61 2.32 18.45 20.33
N ARG A 62 3.53 18.23 20.86
CA ARG A 62 3.92 18.75 22.18
C ARG A 62 4.11 20.27 22.21
N VAL A 63 4.83 20.82 21.23
CA VAL A 63 5.34 22.21 21.31
C VAL A 63 4.38 23.22 20.69
N ARG A 64 3.65 22.82 19.63
CA ARG A 64 2.80 23.75 18.86
C ARG A 64 1.32 23.57 19.17
N ALA A 65 0.85 22.33 19.25
CA ALA A 65 -0.50 22.05 19.72
C ALA A 65 -0.60 22.15 21.26
N GLY A 66 0.53 22.06 21.96
CA GLY A 66 0.57 22.19 23.42
C GLY A 66 0.01 20.98 24.14
N LEU A 67 -0.07 19.83 23.46
CA LEU A 67 -0.61 18.61 24.02
C LEU A 67 0.35 18.01 25.04
N ASP A 68 -0.19 17.59 26.18
CA ASP A 68 0.59 16.84 27.16
C ASP A 68 1.09 15.52 26.56
N ALA A 69 2.15 14.96 27.16
CA ALA A 69 2.86 13.80 26.62
C ALA A 69 1.95 12.58 26.35
N ASP A 70 0.94 12.38 27.20
CA ASP A 70 -0.03 11.29 27.13
C ASP A 70 -1.45 11.78 26.75
N GLU A 71 -1.61 13.06 26.39
CA GLU A 71 -2.93 13.60 26.02
C GLU A 71 -3.45 12.95 24.74
N PRO A 72 -4.69 12.42 24.75
CA PRO A 72 -5.29 11.81 23.58
C PRO A 72 -5.77 12.87 22.59
N PHE A 73 -5.72 12.55 21.30
CA PHE A 73 -6.14 13.43 20.22
C PHE A 73 -6.72 12.63 19.04
N ASP A 74 -7.38 13.34 18.14
CA ASP A 74 -7.90 12.81 16.89
C ASP A 74 -7.13 13.35 15.69
N ALA A 75 -7.04 12.58 14.61
CA ALA A 75 -6.37 13.01 13.40
C ALA A 75 -7.26 12.89 12.15
N ILE A 76 -7.22 13.92 11.30
CA ILE A 76 -7.67 13.83 9.92
C ILE A 76 -6.47 13.97 9.00
N VAL A 77 -6.21 12.97 8.19
CA VAL A 77 -5.07 12.93 7.27
C VAL A 77 -5.55 12.98 5.82
N HIS A 78 -4.77 13.61 4.96
CA HIS A 78 -4.98 13.56 3.51
C HIS A 78 -3.76 13.00 2.80
N SER A 79 -3.98 12.13 1.80
CA SER A 79 -2.93 11.66 0.89
C SER A 79 -1.68 11.14 1.65
N THR A 80 -0.49 11.68 1.40
CA THR A 80 0.77 11.33 2.09
C THR A 80 0.75 11.54 3.61
N GLY A 81 -0.16 12.36 4.14
CA GLY A 81 -0.33 12.52 5.59
C GLY A 81 -0.61 11.20 6.31
N MET A 82 -1.22 10.23 5.62
CA MET A 82 -1.36 8.86 6.14
C MET A 82 -0.01 8.22 6.44
N LEU A 83 0.98 8.33 5.54
CA LEU A 83 2.30 7.74 5.76
C LEU A 83 3.04 8.41 6.91
N VAL A 84 2.80 9.70 7.16
CA VAL A 84 3.35 10.41 8.33
C VAL A 84 2.77 9.83 9.62
N VAL A 85 1.44 9.69 9.72
CA VAL A 85 0.79 9.17 10.94
C VAL A 85 1.14 7.71 11.18
N ARG A 86 1.14 6.87 10.14
CA ARG A 86 1.56 5.45 10.26
C ARG A 86 3.02 5.33 10.73
N SER A 87 3.92 6.16 10.18
CA SER A 87 5.31 6.23 10.63
C SER A 87 5.43 6.67 12.10
N TRP A 88 4.60 7.63 12.49
CA TRP A 88 4.56 8.11 13.88
C TRP A 88 4.07 7.02 14.84
N LEU A 89 2.99 6.30 14.50
CA LEU A 89 2.43 5.20 15.29
C LEU A 89 3.44 4.06 15.48
N THR A 90 4.20 3.71 14.44
CA THR A 90 5.14 2.59 14.44
C THR A 90 6.46 2.90 15.14
N ALA A 91 6.84 4.16 15.26
CA ALA A 91 8.10 4.55 15.88
C ALA A 91 8.17 4.22 17.39
N TYR A 92 7.05 4.35 18.14
CA TYR A 92 7.01 4.04 19.57
C TYR A 92 5.62 3.54 20.01
N ALA A 93 5.57 2.41 20.71
CA ALA A 93 4.32 1.74 21.09
C ALA A 93 3.31 2.65 21.83
N LYS A 94 3.79 3.50 22.76
CA LYS A 94 2.92 4.42 23.53
C LYS A 94 2.21 5.49 22.66
N ARG A 95 2.70 5.78 21.45
CA ARG A 95 2.03 6.74 20.56
C ARG A 95 0.66 6.23 20.13
N ARG A 96 0.47 4.90 20.04
CA ARG A 96 -0.82 4.29 19.69
C ARG A 96 -1.92 4.63 20.69
N ASP A 97 -1.58 4.67 21.98
CA ASP A 97 -2.53 4.98 23.06
C ASP A 97 -3.09 6.40 22.96
N ARG A 98 -2.39 7.32 22.28
CA ARG A 98 -2.77 8.73 22.17
C ARG A 98 -3.75 9.01 21.03
N LEU A 99 -3.66 8.29 19.92
CA LEU A 99 -4.53 8.53 18.77
C LEU A 99 -5.83 7.75 18.94
N LYS A 100 -6.97 8.45 19.03
CA LYS A 100 -8.27 7.80 19.23
C LYS A 100 -9.04 7.59 17.94
N HIS A 101 -9.05 8.58 17.06
CA HIS A 101 -9.63 8.45 15.73
C HIS A 101 -8.62 8.84 14.63
N LEU A 102 -8.54 8.02 13.59
CA LEU A 102 -7.80 8.28 12.37
C LEU A 102 -8.76 8.36 11.19
N ILE A 103 -9.14 9.57 10.81
CA ILE A 103 -9.91 9.82 9.60
C ILE A 103 -8.94 10.02 8.44
N ALA A 104 -9.11 9.26 7.36
CA ALA A 104 -8.25 9.33 6.20
C ALA A 104 -9.03 9.74 4.96
N LEU A 105 -8.67 10.87 4.39
CA LEU A 105 -9.26 11.42 3.18
C LEU A 105 -8.32 11.17 2.00
N ALA A 106 -8.71 10.27 1.10
CA ALA A 106 -7.90 9.82 -0.03
C ALA A 106 -6.44 9.49 0.35
N PRO A 107 -6.21 8.61 1.34
CA PRO A 107 -4.86 8.34 1.83
C PRO A 107 -4.02 7.58 0.80
N ALA A 108 -2.75 7.94 0.68
CA ALA A 108 -1.78 7.20 -0.12
C ALA A 108 -1.14 6.05 0.68
N THR A 109 -1.99 5.18 1.25
CA THR A 109 -1.59 4.13 2.20
C THR A 109 -0.52 3.19 1.61
N PHE A 110 -0.66 2.82 0.35
CA PHE A 110 0.30 1.99 -0.40
C PHE A 110 0.93 2.73 -1.59
N GLY A 111 1.15 4.03 -1.41
CA GLY A 111 1.83 4.86 -2.40
C GLY A 111 0.91 5.50 -3.45
N SER A 112 1.54 6.20 -4.39
CA SER A 112 0.85 6.90 -5.48
C SER A 112 1.70 6.95 -6.76
N PRO A 113 1.08 6.82 -7.95
CA PRO A 113 1.74 7.03 -9.25
C PRO A 113 2.39 8.42 -9.42
N ILE A 114 2.01 9.43 -8.62
CA ILE A 114 2.57 10.78 -8.72
C ILE A 114 4.06 10.81 -8.35
N ALA A 115 4.55 9.88 -7.52
CA ALA A 115 5.94 9.83 -7.10
C ALA A 115 6.93 9.79 -8.27
N HIS A 116 6.67 8.95 -9.27
CA HIS A 116 7.52 8.84 -10.45
C HIS A 116 7.46 10.10 -11.33
N LYS A 117 6.29 10.76 -11.41
CA LYS A 117 6.12 12.01 -12.16
C LYS A 117 6.79 13.19 -11.44
N GLY A 118 6.76 13.23 -10.10
CA GLY A 118 7.37 14.27 -9.28
C GLY A 118 8.91 14.30 -9.36
N ARG A 119 9.55 13.14 -9.49
CA ARG A 119 11.01 13.00 -9.69
C ARG A 119 11.47 13.36 -11.11
N SER A 120 10.55 13.46 -12.08
CA SER A 120 10.89 13.88 -13.43
C SER A 120 11.12 15.39 -13.51
N TRP A 121 12.05 15.84 -14.36
CA TRP A 121 12.39 17.26 -14.53
C TRP A 121 11.16 18.15 -14.84
N LEU A 122 10.18 17.63 -15.58
CA LEU A 122 8.89 18.30 -15.82
C LEU A 122 8.04 18.41 -14.54
N GLY A 123 7.97 17.36 -13.73
CA GLY A 123 7.27 17.40 -12.43
C GLY A 123 7.90 18.40 -11.46
N ALA A 124 9.23 18.47 -11.43
CA ALA A 124 9.99 19.43 -10.63
C ALA A 124 9.75 20.89 -11.09
N LEU A 125 9.53 21.14 -12.38
CA LEU A 125 9.16 22.48 -12.88
C LEU A 125 7.75 22.92 -12.46
N PHE A 126 6.79 21.98 -12.41
CA PHE A 126 5.40 22.29 -12.06
C PHE A 126 5.14 22.31 -10.54
N LYS A 127 5.81 21.44 -9.77
CA LYS A 127 5.57 21.23 -8.34
C LYS A 127 6.80 21.36 -7.44
N GLY A 128 8.00 21.46 -7.99
CA GLY A 128 9.23 21.61 -7.20
C GLY A 128 9.41 23.02 -6.66
N ASN A 129 10.34 23.17 -5.72
CA ASN A 129 10.67 24.47 -5.13
C ASN A 129 11.16 25.45 -6.22
N ARG A 130 10.63 26.68 -6.21
CA ARG A 130 10.92 27.72 -7.21
C ARG A 130 11.80 28.84 -6.66
N GLU A 131 12.24 28.74 -5.42
CA GLU A 131 13.21 29.68 -4.84
C GLU A 131 14.57 29.51 -5.51
N LEU A 132 15.14 30.60 -6.00
CA LEU A 132 16.45 30.61 -6.66
C LEU A 132 17.56 30.43 -5.61
N GLY A 133 18.14 29.24 -5.56
CA GLY A 133 19.14 28.82 -4.58
C GLY A 133 19.56 27.35 -4.82
N PRO A 134 20.35 26.74 -3.92
CA PRO A 134 20.74 25.33 -4.02
C PRO A 134 19.53 24.37 -4.06
N ASP A 135 18.37 24.80 -3.55
CA ASP A 135 17.14 24.00 -3.46
C ASP A 135 16.19 24.19 -4.65
N PHE A 136 16.63 24.88 -5.72
CA PHE A 136 15.83 25.11 -6.91
C PHE A 136 15.50 23.78 -7.61
N LEU A 137 14.20 23.52 -7.85
CA LEU A 137 13.63 22.27 -8.39
C LEU A 137 13.65 21.06 -7.44
N GLU A 138 13.93 21.23 -6.14
CA GLU A 138 13.73 20.12 -5.20
C GLU A 138 12.26 19.67 -5.19
N ALA A 139 12.06 18.37 -5.36
CA ALA A 139 10.75 17.72 -5.36
C ALA A 139 10.58 16.78 -4.17
N GLY A 140 11.51 16.75 -3.22
CA GLY A 140 11.38 15.90 -2.05
C GLY A 140 11.60 14.42 -2.33
N ASP A 141 12.71 14.10 -2.97
CA ASP A 141 13.04 12.77 -3.49
C ASP A 141 12.90 11.67 -2.45
N LYS A 142 13.29 11.90 -1.19
CA LYS A 142 13.18 10.90 -0.12
C LYS A 142 11.73 10.62 0.29
N ILE A 143 10.86 11.63 0.27
CA ILE A 143 9.41 11.44 0.53
C ILE A 143 8.76 10.78 -0.69
N LEU A 144 9.11 11.22 -1.90
CA LEU A 144 8.60 10.63 -3.13
C LEU A 144 9.02 9.16 -3.28
N ASP A 145 10.25 8.82 -2.91
CA ASP A 145 10.75 7.45 -2.90
C ASP A 145 9.92 6.56 -1.96
N GLY A 146 9.60 7.04 -0.76
CA GLY A 146 8.70 6.34 0.16
C GLY A 146 7.25 6.27 -0.34
N LEU A 147 6.78 7.27 -1.08
CA LEU A 147 5.46 7.33 -1.69
C LEU A 147 5.34 6.51 -2.98
N GLU A 148 6.45 6.08 -3.56
CA GLU A 148 6.46 5.36 -4.82
C GLU A 148 5.68 4.04 -4.70
N LEU A 149 4.98 3.67 -5.77
CA LEU A 149 4.25 2.42 -5.82
C LEU A 149 5.22 1.24 -5.68
N GLY A 150 4.96 0.36 -4.72
CA GLY A 150 5.85 -0.75 -4.41
C GLY A 150 7.13 -0.33 -3.65
N SER A 151 7.18 0.88 -3.09
CA SER A 151 8.34 1.32 -2.32
C SER A 151 8.68 0.36 -1.18
N ARG A 152 9.98 0.22 -0.91
CA ARG A 152 10.45 -0.56 0.24
C ARG A 152 9.89 -0.01 1.55
N TYR A 153 9.71 1.31 1.62
CA TYR A 153 9.15 1.97 2.78
C TYR A 153 7.73 1.50 3.13
N THR A 154 6.81 1.50 2.15
CA THR A 154 5.42 1.06 2.41
C THR A 154 5.33 -0.44 2.67
N TRP A 155 6.19 -1.25 2.03
CA TRP A 155 6.36 -2.67 2.34
C TRP A 155 6.76 -2.90 3.80
N ASP A 156 7.86 -2.28 4.24
CA ASP A 156 8.38 -2.46 5.61
C ASP A 156 7.42 -1.88 6.66
N LEU A 157 6.72 -0.80 6.34
CA LEU A 157 5.74 -0.18 7.22
C LEU A 157 4.53 -1.12 7.43
N ALA A 158 4.01 -1.72 6.36
CA ALA A 158 2.93 -2.72 6.45
C ALA A 158 3.35 -3.96 7.27
N HIS A 159 4.63 -4.36 7.19
CA HIS A 159 5.15 -5.44 8.05
C HIS A 159 5.18 -5.08 9.54
N GLN A 160 5.20 -3.78 9.88
CA GLN A 160 5.16 -3.32 11.26
C GLN A 160 3.73 -3.15 11.78
N ASP A 161 2.89 -2.42 11.05
CA ASP A 161 1.56 -2.03 11.55
C ASP A 161 0.39 -2.91 11.08
N MET A 162 0.56 -3.71 10.02
CA MET A 162 -0.53 -4.52 9.47
C MET A 162 -0.29 -6.03 9.62
N LEU A 163 0.96 -6.48 9.52
CA LEU A 163 1.34 -7.90 9.57
C LEU A 163 2.12 -8.28 10.84
N GLY A 164 2.46 -7.29 11.67
CA GLY A 164 3.14 -7.53 12.95
C GLY A 164 2.23 -8.27 13.94
N PRO A 165 2.77 -8.82 15.03
CA PRO A 165 1.98 -9.52 16.05
C PRO A 165 1.06 -8.59 16.84
N GLU A 166 1.29 -7.29 16.76
CA GLU A 166 0.55 -6.24 17.47
C GLU A 166 -0.55 -5.67 16.58
N THR A 167 -1.75 -5.48 17.14
CA THR A 167 -2.81 -4.71 16.48
C THR A 167 -2.47 -3.22 16.55
N TYR A 168 -2.55 -2.52 15.42
CA TYR A 168 -2.36 -1.06 15.34
C TYR A 168 -3.66 -0.32 15.07
N TYR A 169 -4.65 -0.98 14.48
CA TYR A 169 -5.93 -0.40 14.10
C TYR A 169 -7.04 -1.35 14.50
N GLY A 170 -7.88 -0.92 15.44
CA GLY A 170 -8.90 -1.77 16.01
C GLY A 170 -9.60 -1.14 17.19
N PRO A 171 -10.73 -1.72 17.62
CA PRO A 171 -11.57 -1.17 18.68
C PRO A 171 -11.02 -1.55 20.06
N THR A 172 -9.73 -1.27 20.29
CA THR A 172 -9.09 -1.44 21.59
C THR A 172 -8.80 -0.07 22.19
N GLY A 173 -8.69 0.03 23.52
CA GLY A 173 -8.34 1.32 24.16
C GLY A 173 -6.94 1.85 23.78
N ALA A 174 -6.09 0.99 23.21
CA ALA A 174 -4.69 1.24 22.86
C ALA A 174 -4.46 1.50 21.35
N THR A 175 -5.53 1.48 20.53
CA THR A 175 -5.43 1.66 19.08
C THR A 175 -6.50 2.62 18.58
N PRO A 176 -6.23 3.41 17.54
CA PRO A 176 -7.24 4.25 16.93
C PRO A 176 -8.33 3.44 16.22
N PHE A 177 -9.55 3.97 16.24
CA PHE A 177 -10.55 3.67 15.23
C PHE A 177 -10.16 4.35 13.91
N ALA A 178 -10.08 3.60 12.82
CA ALA A 178 -9.62 4.11 11.54
C ALA A 178 -10.75 4.11 10.50
N PHE A 179 -10.86 5.21 9.75
CA PHE A 179 -11.96 5.45 8.82
C PHE A 179 -11.40 5.97 7.50
N ILE A 180 -11.60 5.22 6.42
CA ILE A 180 -10.97 5.50 5.13
C ILE A 180 -11.99 5.95 4.11
N PHE A 181 -11.80 7.13 3.54
CA PHE A 181 -12.61 7.68 2.47
C PHE A 181 -11.79 7.89 1.21
N CYS A 182 -12.36 7.64 0.04
CA CYS A 182 -11.72 7.97 -1.23
C CYS A 182 -12.75 8.38 -2.27
N GLY A 183 -12.38 9.30 -3.15
CA GLY A 183 -13.24 9.71 -4.26
C GLY A 183 -13.49 8.57 -5.25
N ASP A 184 -14.71 8.48 -5.77
CA ASP A 184 -15.14 7.45 -6.73
C ASP A 184 -14.68 7.70 -8.17
N ARG A 185 -14.03 8.83 -8.46
CA ARG A 185 -13.64 9.21 -9.82
C ARG A 185 -12.37 10.04 -9.87
N GLY A 186 -11.74 10.05 -11.03
CA GLY A 186 -10.62 10.94 -11.33
C GLY A 186 -11.02 12.40 -11.55
N TYR A 187 -10.03 13.24 -11.84
CA TYR A 187 -10.25 14.64 -12.22
C TYR A 187 -11.05 14.76 -13.53
N THR A 188 -11.78 15.86 -13.70
CA THR A 188 -12.51 16.19 -14.93
C THR A 188 -11.83 17.37 -15.66
N GLY A 189 -12.27 17.66 -16.89
CA GLY A 189 -11.73 18.76 -17.69
C GLY A 189 -10.27 18.55 -18.07
N LEU A 190 -9.48 19.63 -18.09
CA LEU A 190 -8.07 19.61 -18.51
C LEU A 190 -7.20 18.72 -17.60
N SER A 191 -7.54 18.62 -16.31
CA SER A 191 -6.80 17.81 -15.34
C SER A 191 -6.99 16.30 -15.52
N ALA A 192 -7.99 15.88 -16.29
CA ALA A 192 -8.29 14.46 -16.51
C ALA A 192 -7.14 13.70 -17.20
N VAL A 193 -6.26 14.40 -17.93
CA VAL A 193 -5.08 13.80 -18.59
C VAL A 193 -4.10 13.16 -17.60
N ALA A 194 -4.12 13.58 -16.33
CA ALA A 194 -3.26 13.02 -15.30
C ALA A 194 -3.81 11.72 -14.67
N ASN A 195 -5.10 11.43 -14.89
CA ASN A 195 -5.79 10.29 -14.27
C ASN A 195 -5.19 8.96 -14.76
N GLN A 196 -5.14 8.00 -13.84
CA GLN A 196 -5.01 6.60 -14.19
C GLN A 196 -6.34 5.88 -13.93
N PRO A 197 -6.75 4.89 -14.74
CA PRO A 197 -7.89 4.04 -14.42
C PRO A 197 -7.75 3.43 -13.02
N GLY A 198 -8.86 3.22 -12.33
CA GLY A 198 -8.85 2.64 -10.98
C GLY A 198 -8.32 3.58 -9.88
N SER A 199 -8.44 4.90 -10.07
CA SER A 199 -7.93 5.90 -9.12
C SER A 199 -8.89 7.07 -8.93
N ASP A 200 -8.71 7.81 -7.84
CA ASP A 200 -9.36 9.10 -7.60
C ASP A 200 -8.70 10.26 -8.36
N GLY A 201 -7.83 9.95 -9.33
CA GLY A 201 -7.00 10.88 -10.09
C GLY A 201 -5.57 11.03 -9.55
N THR A 202 -5.29 10.59 -8.32
CA THR A 202 -3.94 10.62 -7.73
C THR A 202 -3.56 9.33 -7.03
N VAL A 203 -4.46 8.73 -6.25
CA VAL A 203 -4.24 7.48 -5.52
C VAL A 203 -5.14 6.39 -6.11
N ARG A 204 -4.57 5.21 -6.33
CA ARG A 204 -5.31 4.02 -6.77
C ARG A 204 -6.29 3.61 -5.66
N TRP A 205 -7.55 3.32 -6.01
CA TRP A 205 -8.56 2.95 -5.01
C TRP A 205 -8.14 1.73 -4.17
N SER A 206 -7.48 0.76 -4.83
CA SER A 206 -6.90 -0.43 -4.21
C SER A 206 -5.71 -0.16 -3.27
N GLY A 207 -5.14 1.04 -3.31
CA GLY A 207 -4.05 1.51 -2.45
C GLY A 207 -4.50 2.40 -1.29
N CYS A 208 -5.81 2.65 -1.13
CA CYS A 208 -6.34 3.53 -0.08
C CYS A 208 -6.61 2.80 1.24
N ALA A 209 -7.28 1.64 1.19
CA ALA A 209 -7.72 0.90 2.37
C ALA A 209 -6.53 0.44 3.24
N LEU A 210 -6.78 0.27 4.54
CA LEU A 210 -5.83 -0.42 5.44
C LEU A 210 -5.99 -1.96 5.34
N ASN A 211 -7.10 -2.42 4.76
CA ASN A 211 -7.29 -3.81 4.38
C ASN A 211 -6.23 -4.25 3.39
N MET A 212 -5.44 -5.23 3.82
CA MET A 212 -4.39 -5.80 3.01
C MET A 212 -4.24 -7.28 3.32
N ARG A 213 -3.48 -7.95 2.47
CA ARG A 213 -3.16 -9.38 2.59
C ARG A 213 -1.69 -9.56 2.30
N LYS A 214 -1.05 -10.55 2.92
CA LYS A 214 0.25 -11.02 2.46
C LYS A 214 0.18 -12.51 2.11
N ILE A 215 0.60 -12.83 0.89
CA ILE A 215 0.72 -14.20 0.39
C ILE A 215 2.22 -14.48 0.20
N VAL A 216 2.73 -15.51 0.84
CA VAL A 216 4.10 -15.99 0.66
C VAL A 216 4.08 -17.19 -0.27
N LEU A 217 4.82 -17.07 -1.36
CA LEU A 217 5.11 -18.14 -2.31
C LEU A 217 6.53 -18.63 -2.03
N ASP A 218 6.64 -19.56 -1.09
CA ASP A 218 7.92 -20.13 -0.68
C ASP A 218 8.26 -21.38 -1.50
N LEU A 219 9.05 -21.16 -2.54
CA LEU A 219 9.50 -22.21 -3.46
C LEU A 219 10.81 -22.87 -2.97
N SER A 220 11.38 -22.40 -1.85
CA SER A 220 12.60 -22.99 -1.26
C SER A 220 12.32 -24.26 -0.44
N VAL A 221 11.11 -24.37 0.10
CA VAL A 221 10.71 -25.45 1.01
C VAL A 221 10.44 -26.75 0.23
N ASP A 222 10.43 -27.90 0.89
CA ASP A 222 9.79 -29.13 0.40
C ASP A 222 8.65 -29.48 1.38
N PRO A 223 7.37 -29.50 0.97
CA PRO A 223 6.24 -29.73 1.87
C PRO A 223 6.19 -31.21 2.31
N ALA A 224 6.89 -32.11 1.61
CA ALA A 224 7.03 -33.51 2.00
C ALA A 224 8.00 -33.67 3.19
N ARG A 225 8.76 -32.63 3.55
CA ARG A 225 9.63 -32.63 4.73
C ARG A 225 8.78 -32.62 6.00
N ILE A 226 9.15 -33.46 6.98
CA ILE A 226 8.47 -33.53 8.28
C ILE A 226 8.47 -32.15 8.94
N GLY A 227 7.28 -31.62 9.25
CA GLY A 227 7.10 -30.28 9.82
C GLY A 227 7.12 -29.13 8.81
N GLY A 228 7.14 -29.41 7.50
CA GLY A 228 7.12 -28.39 6.45
C GLY A 228 5.78 -27.66 6.36
N THR A 229 5.84 -26.35 6.13
CA THR A 229 4.68 -25.54 5.75
C THR A 229 4.36 -25.72 4.26
N GLY A 230 3.15 -25.34 3.83
CA GLY A 230 2.82 -25.29 2.41
C GLY A 230 3.69 -24.29 1.64
N ARG A 231 3.68 -24.36 0.30
CA ARG A 231 4.35 -23.37 -0.58
C ARG A 231 3.62 -22.04 -0.65
N VAL A 232 2.31 -22.10 -0.46
CA VAL A 232 1.41 -20.95 -0.49
C VAL A 232 0.94 -20.74 0.93
N ASN A 233 1.37 -19.66 1.56
CA ASN A 233 0.93 -19.30 2.91
C ASN A 233 0.32 -17.91 2.87
N VAL A 234 -0.81 -17.75 3.56
CA VAL A 234 -1.38 -16.43 3.81
C VAL A 234 -0.97 -16.03 5.22
N GLU A 235 -0.34 -14.87 5.35
CA GLU A 235 0.01 -14.33 6.66
C GLU A 235 -1.26 -13.91 7.43
N PRO A 236 -1.29 -14.11 8.75
CA PRO A 236 -2.41 -13.66 9.56
C PRO A 236 -2.53 -12.13 9.51
N TRP A 237 -3.77 -11.65 9.62
CA TRP A 237 -4.07 -10.23 9.71
C TRP A 237 -4.78 -9.95 11.04
N PRO A 238 -4.11 -9.30 12.02
CA PRO A 238 -4.64 -9.10 13.37
C PRO A 238 -5.44 -7.80 13.54
N ASN A 239 -5.58 -7.00 12.50
CA ASN A 239 -6.35 -5.75 12.54
C ASN A 239 -7.81 -6.01 12.17
N VAL A 240 -8.70 -5.08 12.55
CA VAL A 240 -10.11 -5.16 12.15
C VAL A 240 -10.31 -4.73 10.71
N ASP A 241 -11.46 -5.11 10.15
CA ASP A 241 -11.88 -4.69 8.81
C ASP A 241 -12.02 -3.15 8.72
N ILE A 242 -11.20 -2.53 7.87
CA ILE A 242 -11.10 -1.08 7.65
C ILE A 242 -11.11 -0.82 6.12
N PRO A 243 -12.28 -1.02 5.47
CA PRO A 243 -12.40 -0.88 4.04
C PRO A 243 -12.35 0.60 3.61
N MET A 244 -12.18 0.82 2.32
CA MET A 244 -12.34 2.14 1.72
C MET A 244 -13.82 2.44 1.46
N ILE A 245 -14.32 3.53 2.03
CA ILE A 245 -15.64 4.09 1.77
C ILE A 245 -15.57 5.03 0.56
N ALA A 246 -16.30 4.70 -0.50
CA ALA A 246 -16.35 5.50 -1.72
C ALA A 246 -17.19 6.78 -1.51
N VAL A 247 -16.65 7.93 -1.90
CA VAL A 247 -17.33 9.22 -1.83
C VAL A 247 -17.80 9.62 -3.22
N ALA A 248 -19.13 9.54 -3.41
CA ALA A 248 -19.77 9.82 -4.68
C ALA A 248 -19.42 11.21 -5.22
N GLY A 249 -19.03 11.28 -6.50
CA GLY A 249 -18.79 12.56 -7.17
C GLY A 249 -17.47 13.24 -6.80
N LYS A 250 -16.61 12.60 -5.99
CA LYS A 250 -15.35 13.21 -5.52
C LYS A 250 -14.14 12.60 -6.21
N ASN A 251 -13.11 13.42 -6.29
CA ASN A 251 -11.75 13.04 -6.68
C ASN A 251 -10.78 13.40 -5.56
N HIS A 252 -9.50 13.14 -5.77
CA HIS A 252 -8.44 13.36 -4.78
C HIS A 252 -8.41 14.78 -4.18
N GLY A 253 -8.75 15.80 -4.99
CA GLY A 253 -8.75 17.19 -4.57
C GLY A 253 -10.09 17.64 -4.01
N THR A 254 -11.20 17.28 -4.67
CA THR A 254 -12.54 17.75 -4.27
C THR A 254 -13.02 17.14 -2.96
N ILE A 255 -12.47 15.99 -2.54
CA ILE A 255 -12.69 15.46 -1.18
C ILE A 255 -12.22 16.44 -0.08
N LEU A 256 -11.26 17.33 -0.38
CA LEU A 256 -10.84 18.40 0.52
C LEU A 256 -11.53 19.73 0.24
N SER A 257 -11.57 20.17 -1.02
CA SER A 257 -12.06 21.51 -1.36
C SER A 257 -13.58 21.63 -1.30
N GLU A 258 -14.29 20.53 -1.54
CA GLU A 258 -15.74 20.48 -1.69
C GLU A 258 -16.29 19.15 -1.11
N PRO A 259 -16.10 18.85 0.19
CA PRO A 259 -16.41 17.53 0.75
C PRO A 259 -17.89 17.15 0.63
N GLY A 260 -18.80 18.15 0.67
CA GLY A 260 -20.24 17.94 0.68
C GLY A 260 -20.76 17.48 2.05
N GLU A 261 -22.05 17.69 2.33
CA GLU A 261 -22.62 17.45 3.67
C GLU A 261 -22.46 15.99 4.12
N TRP A 262 -22.78 15.03 3.25
CA TRP A 262 -22.71 13.61 3.59
C TRP A 262 -21.34 13.18 4.12
N LEU A 263 -20.25 13.55 3.42
CA LEU A 263 -18.91 13.19 3.86
C LEU A 263 -18.56 13.84 5.20
N VAL A 264 -18.92 15.11 5.39
CA VAL A 264 -18.62 15.78 6.66
C VAL A 264 -19.43 15.17 7.81
N ASP A 265 -20.69 14.80 7.60
CA ASP A 265 -21.51 14.13 8.61
C ASP A 265 -20.97 12.73 8.95
N MET A 266 -20.47 12.00 7.96
CA MET A 266 -19.78 10.72 8.19
C MET A 266 -18.49 10.90 9.00
N VAL A 267 -17.72 11.96 8.74
CA VAL A 267 -16.52 12.28 9.53
C VAL A 267 -16.86 12.73 10.95
N ASP A 268 -17.88 13.58 11.15
CA ASP A 268 -18.31 14.02 12.48
C ASP A 268 -18.82 12.84 13.33
N SER A 269 -19.59 11.95 12.73
CA SER A 269 -20.04 10.73 13.41
C SER A 269 -18.91 9.74 13.69
N ALA A 270 -17.89 9.65 12.82
CA ALA A 270 -16.71 8.82 13.05
C ALA A 270 -15.91 9.29 14.27
N LEU A 271 -15.76 10.61 14.45
CA LEU A 271 -15.09 11.23 15.59
C LEU A 271 -15.85 11.06 16.92
N ALA A 272 -17.07 10.51 16.88
CA ALA A 272 -17.88 10.22 18.06
C ALA A 272 -17.90 8.71 18.43
N VAL A 273 -17.27 7.84 17.63
CA VAL A 273 -17.24 6.40 17.86
C VAL A 273 -16.38 6.07 19.07
N SER A 274 -16.93 5.34 20.04
CA SER A 274 -16.23 5.06 21.31
C SER A 274 -16.18 3.58 21.68
N SER A 275 -16.78 2.71 20.87
CA SER A 275 -16.90 1.28 21.12
C SER A 275 -16.86 0.46 19.83
N PRO A 276 -16.51 -0.84 19.91
CA PRO A 276 -16.61 -1.76 18.77
C PRO A 276 -18.01 -1.76 18.13
N GLU A 277 -19.07 -1.77 18.94
CA GLU A 277 -20.45 -1.82 18.45
C GLU A 277 -20.84 -0.54 17.70
N GLU A 278 -20.36 0.62 18.16
CA GLU A 278 -20.55 1.89 17.45
C GLU A 278 -19.75 1.94 16.15
N PHE A 279 -18.54 1.37 16.13
CA PHE A 279 -17.73 1.26 14.92
C PHE A 279 -18.42 0.39 13.86
N ASP A 280 -18.91 -0.79 14.23
CA ASP A 280 -19.64 -1.69 13.32
C ASP A 280 -20.90 -1.04 12.75
N LYS A 281 -21.65 -0.32 13.61
CA LYS A 281 -22.84 0.43 13.20
C LYS A 281 -22.49 1.58 12.25
N TRP A 282 -21.41 2.30 12.56
CA TRP A 282 -20.90 3.36 11.70
C TRP A 282 -20.52 2.82 10.33
N LEU A 283 -19.80 1.69 10.30
CA LEU A 283 -19.33 1.05 9.07
C LEU A 283 -20.51 0.61 8.20
N ALA A 284 -21.50 -0.07 8.77
CA ALA A 284 -22.70 -0.46 8.03
C ALA A 284 -23.46 0.74 7.43
N THR A 285 -23.49 1.87 8.16
CA THR A 285 -24.09 3.12 7.66
C THR A 285 -23.28 3.71 6.51
N ALA A 286 -21.94 3.74 6.65
CA ALA A 286 -21.02 4.24 5.64
C ALA A 286 -21.11 3.42 4.35
N GLU A 287 -21.10 2.09 4.46
CA GLU A 287 -21.23 1.16 3.35
C GLU A 287 -22.55 1.36 2.62
N SER A 288 -23.67 1.41 3.35
CA SER A 288 -24.98 1.66 2.75
C SER A 288 -25.06 3.03 2.05
N GLY A 289 -24.42 4.06 2.60
CA GLY A 289 -24.36 5.39 1.98
C GLY A 289 -23.47 5.45 0.74
N SER A 290 -22.43 4.61 0.68
CA SER A 290 -21.48 4.55 -0.44
C SER A 290 -21.85 3.55 -1.53
N ASP A 291 -22.82 2.66 -1.29
CA ASP A 291 -23.18 1.52 -2.14
C ASP A 291 -23.45 1.91 -3.61
N ALA A 292 -24.15 3.01 -3.86
CA ALA A 292 -24.40 3.49 -5.22
C ALA A 292 -23.10 3.85 -5.96
N ALA A 293 -22.23 4.66 -5.36
CA ALA A 293 -20.93 5.00 -5.93
C ALA A 293 -20.07 3.76 -6.10
N ARG A 294 -20.11 2.86 -5.11
CA ARG A 294 -19.35 1.62 -5.09
C ARG A 294 -19.70 0.68 -6.25
N ARG A 295 -20.97 0.65 -6.68
CA ARG A 295 -21.45 -0.13 -7.84
C ARG A 295 -21.05 0.45 -9.19
N GLU A 296 -20.79 1.75 -9.28
CA GLU A 296 -20.32 2.41 -10.50
C GLU A 296 -18.81 2.23 -10.71
N MET A 297 -18.08 1.84 -9.67
CA MET A 297 -16.63 1.64 -9.73
C MET A 297 -16.29 0.23 -10.23
N ASP A 298 -15.43 0.17 -11.25
CA ASP A 298 -14.74 -1.07 -11.61
C ASP A 298 -13.96 -1.62 -10.41
N GLU A 299 -13.93 -2.94 -10.28
CA GLU A 299 -13.22 -3.63 -9.22
C GLU A 299 -11.73 -3.67 -9.54
N TRP A 300 -10.91 -2.87 -8.84
CA TRP A 300 -9.46 -2.85 -9.01
C TRP A 300 -8.76 -3.46 -7.80
N GLN A 301 -7.62 -4.11 -8.04
CA GLN A 301 -6.72 -4.59 -6.98
C GLN A 301 -5.29 -4.22 -7.29
N GLN A 302 -4.51 -3.97 -6.24
CA GLN A 302 -3.09 -3.70 -6.33
C GLN A 302 -2.31 -4.90 -5.76
N PHE A 303 -1.30 -5.38 -6.46
CA PHE A 303 -0.36 -6.38 -5.94
C PHE A 303 1.02 -5.76 -5.83
N VAL A 304 1.59 -5.74 -4.64
CA VAL A 304 3.02 -5.41 -4.48
C VAL A 304 3.75 -6.73 -4.35
N ILE A 305 4.55 -7.08 -5.35
CA ILE A 305 5.31 -8.32 -5.37
C ILE A 305 6.76 -8.01 -5.03
N ARG A 306 7.33 -8.75 -4.07
CA ARG A 306 8.75 -8.75 -3.74
C ARG A 306 9.35 -10.13 -4.02
N ALA A 307 10.42 -10.21 -4.79
CA ALA A 307 11.16 -11.44 -5.00
C ALA A 307 12.48 -11.43 -4.21
N VAL A 308 12.74 -12.49 -3.44
CA VAL A 308 13.96 -12.64 -2.64
C VAL A 308 14.51 -14.06 -2.74
N ASP A 309 15.80 -14.21 -2.45
CA ASP A 309 16.37 -15.52 -2.19
C ASP A 309 16.19 -15.96 -0.72
N GLU A 310 16.70 -17.15 -0.38
CA GLU A 310 16.57 -17.76 0.94
C GLU A 310 17.37 -17.04 2.03
N ARG A 311 18.30 -16.16 1.63
CA ARG A 311 19.05 -15.26 2.53
C ARG A 311 18.34 -13.92 2.72
N GLY A 312 17.26 -13.68 1.98
CA GLY A 312 16.52 -12.42 1.98
C GLY A 312 17.09 -11.37 1.03
N ASP A 313 18.09 -11.72 0.21
CA ASP A 313 18.67 -10.83 -0.78
C ASP A 313 17.67 -10.61 -1.94
N PRO A 314 17.59 -9.40 -2.49
CA PRO A 314 16.63 -9.06 -3.55
C PRO A 314 16.92 -9.78 -4.87
N ILE A 315 15.87 -10.30 -5.52
CA ILE A 315 15.93 -10.84 -6.88
C ILE A 315 15.44 -9.76 -7.85
N HIS A 316 16.37 -9.09 -8.52
CA HIS A 316 16.08 -7.91 -9.35
C HIS A 316 15.50 -8.24 -10.74
N ASP A 317 15.88 -9.39 -11.32
CA ASP A 317 15.47 -9.84 -12.65
C ASP A 317 14.53 -11.04 -12.52
N TYR A 318 13.24 -10.75 -12.50
CA TYR A 318 12.18 -11.76 -12.49
C TYR A 318 10.98 -11.36 -13.35
N ASN A 319 10.14 -12.32 -13.69
CA ASN A 319 8.87 -12.14 -14.37
C ASN A 319 7.80 -13.01 -13.69
N VAL A 320 6.58 -12.48 -13.63
CA VAL A 320 5.41 -13.17 -13.06
C VAL A 320 4.32 -13.21 -14.12
N GLN A 321 3.74 -14.38 -14.33
CA GLN A 321 2.62 -14.60 -15.24
C GLN A 321 1.54 -15.39 -14.49
N LEU A 322 0.28 -15.07 -14.78
CA LEU A 322 -0.85 -15.82 -14.28
C LEU A 322 -1.58 -16.48 -15.46
N TYR A 323 -2.11 -17.67 -15.23
CA TYR A 323 -2.92 -18.38 -16.22
C TYR A 323 -3.96 -19.28 -15.53
N SER A 324 -5.03 -19.59 -16.26
CA SER A 324 -6.01 -20.62 -15.87
C SER A 324 -5.72 -21.90 -16.63
N MET A 325 -5.90 -23.05 -15.98
CA MET A 325 -5.83 -24.35 -16.64
C MET A 325 -7.24 -24.74 -17.13
N ARG A 326 -7.43 -24.82 -18.45
CA ARG A 326 -8.69 -25.20 -19.10
C ARG A 326 -8.54 -26.53 -19.85
N ALA A 327 -9.65 -27.10 -20.31
CA ALA A 327 -9.64 -28.33 -21.11
C ALA A 327 -8.83 -28.18 -22.42
N GLN A 328 -8.76 -26.98 -23.00
CA GLN A 328 -7.98 -26.69 -24.20
C GLN A 328 -6.51 -26.31 -23.93
N GLY A 329 -6.07 -26.26 -22.67
CA GLY A 329 -4.72 -25.88 -22.26
C GLY A 329 -4.67 -24.64 -21.37
N GLU A 330 -3.50 -24.00 -21.35
CA GLU A 330 -3.23 -22.79 -20.57
C GLU A 330 -3.89 -21.55 -21.20
N GLU A 331 -4.65 -20.81 -20.40
CA GLU A 331 -5.29 -19.56 -20.78
C GLU A 331 -4.64 -18.40 -20.00
N PRO A 332 -3.82 -17.54 -20.64
CA PRO A 332 -3.15 -16.43 -19.97
C PRO A 332 -4.14 -15.44 -19.35
N ILE A 333 -3.86 -15.04 -18.10
CA ILE A 333 -4.59 -13.97 -17.41
C ILE A 333 -3.78 -12.68 -17.59
N PRO A 334 -4.35 -11.58 -18.09
CA PRO A 334 -3.64 -10.32 -18.33
C PRO A 334 -3.35 -9.56 -17.02
N PHE A 335 -2.50 -10.15 -16.18
CA PHE A 335 -2.10 -9.65 -14.86
C PHE A 335 -1.03 -8.55 -14.92
N ALA A 336 -0.16 -8.60 -15.93
CA ALA A 336 1.01 -7.73 -16.05
C ALA A 336 0.82 -6.55 -17.04
N LEU A 337 -0.40 -6.04 -17.20
CA LEU A 337 -0.69 -4.93 -18.12
C LEU A 337 -0.27 -3.55 -17.59
N ASP A 338 -0.40 -3.31 -16.29
CA ASP A 338 0.05 -2.08 -15.61
C ASP A 338 0.96 -2.47 -14.44
N VAL A 339 2.28 -2.46 -14.71
CA VAL A 339 3.32 -2.81 -13.74
C VAL A 339 4.24 -1.62 -13.51
N HIS A 340 4.26 -1.14 -12.28
CA HIS A 340 5.22 -0.14 -11.81
C HIS A 340 6.39 -0.86 -11.13
N THR A 341 7.60 -0.74 -11.68
CA THR A 341 8.81 -1.26 -11.02
C THR A 341 9.37 -0.17 -10.11
N TYR A 342 9.57 -0.48 -8.83
CA TYR A 342 10.12 0.48 -7.88
C TYR A 342 11.55 0.85 -8.27
N LEU A 343 11.82 2.14 -8.43
CA LEU A 343 13.07 2.63 -9.01
C LEU A 343 14.33 2.27 -8.21
N ALA A 344 14.25 2.30 -6.87
CA ALA A 344 15.42 2.05 -6.02
C ALA A 344 15.73 0.56 -5.83
N ASP A 345 14.75 -0.32 -6.05
CA ASP A 345 14.90 -1.77 -5.90
C ASP A 345 13.90 -2.51 -6.81
N SER A 346 14.37 -2.99 -7.96
CA SER A 346 13.53 -3.66 -8.96
C SER A 346 13.04 -5.06 -8.56
N SER A 347 13.44 -5.55 -7.38
CA SER A 347 12.84 -6.76 -6.78
C SER A 347 11.42 -6.51 -6.28
N LEU A 348 11.04 -5.24 -6.11
CA LEU A 348 9.70 -4.79 -5.74
C LEU A 348 8.97 -4.21 -6.96
N ARG A 349 7.76 -4.72 -7.21
CA ARG A 349 6.92 -4.27 -8.33
C ARG A 349 5.46 -4.19 -7.93
N CYS A 350 4.78 -3.16 -8.39
CA CYS A 350 3.38 -2.90 -8.10
C CYS A 350 2.52 -3.13 -9.36
N PHE A 351 1.70 -4.17 -9.35
CA PHE A 351 0.78 -4.54 -10.42
C PHE A 351 -0.60 -3.96 -10.11
N HIS A 352 -1.26 -3.40 -11.12
CA HIS A 352 -2.61 -2.84 -10.98
C HIS A 352 -3.58 -3.51 -11.94
N VAL A 353 -4.59 -4.15 -11.37
CA VAL A 353 -5.38 -5.15 -12.09
C VAL A 353 -6.86 -4.81 -11.99
N ASN A 354 -7.52 -4.71 -13.15
CA ASN A 354 -8.97 -4.54 -13.24
C ASN A 354 -9.65 -5.91 -13.17
N LEU A 355 -10.15 -6.27 -11.99
CA LEU A 355 -10.84 -7.51 -11.72
C LEU A 355 -12.19 -7.63 -12.44
N THR A 356 -12.89 -6.50 -12.68
CA THR A 356 -14.12 -6.50 -13.47
C THR A 356 -13.85 -7.00 -14.89
N GLN A 357 -12.78 -6.52 -15.52
CA GLN A 357 -12.38 -6.95 -16.87
C GLN A 357 -11.80 -8.36 -16.90
N LEU A 358 -11.16 -8.81 -15.82
CA LEU A 358 -10.60 -10.16 -15.73
C LEU A 358 -11.64 -11.26 -15.51
N GLY A 359 -12.84 -10.95 -15.00
CA GLY A 359 -13.87 -11.97 -14.76
C GLY A 359 -13.49 -12.98 -13.69
N VAL A 360 -12.83 -12.55 -12.62
CA VAL A 360 -12.24 -13.45 -11.60
C VAL A 360 -13.24 -14.17 -10.69
N ARG A 361 -14.53 -13.78 -10.71
CA ARG A 361 -15.55 -14.29 -9.77
C ARG A 361 -15.86 -15.78 -9.94
N ASP A 362 -15.81 -16.28 -11.17
CA ASP A 362 -16.12 -17.68 -11.51
C ASP A 362 -14.84 -18.51 -11.73
N MET A 363 -13.69 -18.00 -11.31
CA MET A 363 -12.40 -18.65 -11.51
C MET A 363 -12.24 -19.83 -10.55
N THR A 364 -12.00 -21.01 -11.12
CA THR A 364 -11.75 -22.26 -10.38
C THR A 364 -10.32 -22.77 -10.52
N SER A 365 -9.55 -22.20 -11.45
CA SER A 365 -8.15 -22.53 -11.67
C SER A 365 -7.32 -21.24 -11.71
N LEU A 366 -6.23 -21.22 -10.96
CA LEU A 366 -5.27 -20.13 -10.99
C LEU A 366 -3.87 -20.71 -10.82
N TRP A 367 -3.00 -20.44 -11.78
CA TRP A 367 -1.60 -20.81 -11.74
C TRP A 367 -0.74 -19.57 -11.84
N ILE A 368 0.40 -19.60 -11.17
CA ILE A 368 1.45 -18.59 -11.29
C ILE A 368 2.70 -19.23 -11.86
N ARG A 369 3.26 -18.62 -12.91
CA ARG A 369 4.60 -18.91 -13.40
C ARG A 369 5.53 -17.79 -12.98
N VAL A 370 6.66 -18.17 -12.41
CA VAL A 370 7.72 -17.25 -12.00
C VAL A 370 8.98 -17.63 -12.76
N ILE A 371 9.58 -16.64 -13.40
CA ILE A 371 10.87 -16.77 -14.09
C ILE A 371 11.84 -15.83 -13.39
N ALA A 372 12.99 -16.32 -12.97
CA ALA A 372 14.00 -15.52 -12.27
C ALA A 372 15.37 -15.74 -12.88
N SER A 373 16.23 -14.73 -12.83
CA SER A 373 17.55 -14.75 -13.44
C SER A 373 18.54 -14.05 -12.52
N SER A 374 19.67 -14.70 -12.24
CA SER A 374 20.75 -14.07 -11.48
C SER A 374 21.59 -13.13 -12.34
N GLY A 375 21.45 -13.20 -13.68
CA GLY A 375 22.33 -12.53 -14.63
C GLY A 375 23.76 -13.09 -14.63
N SER A 376 23.99 -14.22 -13.98
CA SER A 376 25.33 -14.77 -13.75
C SER A 376 25.43 -16.22 -14.24
N ALA A 377 26.59 -16.59 -14.76
CA ALA A 377 26.92 -17.99 -15.04
C ALA A 377 27.42 -18.73 -13.79
N LEU A 378 27.81 -18.01 -12.73
CA LEU A 378 28.44 -18.59 -11.54
C LEU A 378 27.46 -18.91 -10.43
N VAL A 379 26.28 -18.30 -10.44
CA VAL A 379 25.25 -18.47 -9.41
C VAL A 379 23.89 -18.46 -10.09
N GLY A 380 22.96 -19.29 -9.65
CA GLY A 380 21.60 -19.36 -10.20
C GLY A 380 20.56 -19.50 -9.09
N TYR A 381 19.29 -19.44 -9.48
CA TYR A 381 18.17 -19.71 -8.57
C TYR A 381 17.69 -21.16 -8.70
N THR A 382 17.22 -21.72 -7.59
CA THR A 382 16.63 -23.06 -7.51
C THR A 382 15.41 -23.04 -6.58
N GLY A 383 14.65 -24.13 -6.56
CA GLY A 383 13.40 -24.27 -5.82
C GLY A 383 12.45 -25.28 -6.43
N PHE A 384 11.20 -25.29 -6.00
CA PHE A 384 10.17 -26.17 -6.56
C PHE A 384 10.05 -26.05 -8.08
N GLY A 385 10.02 -27.18 -8.79
CA GLY A 385 10.01 -27.21 -10.26
C GLY A 385 11.40 -27.19 -10.90
N SER A 386 12.48 -27.09 -10.11
CA SER A 386 13.86 -27.14 -10.64
C SER A 386 14.22 -28.48 -11.29
N ASP A 387 13.49 -29.56 -11.00
CA ASP A 387 13.66 -30.85 -11.67
C ASP A 387 13.40 -30.77 -13.18
N LYS A 388 12.65 -29.75 -13.64
CA LYS A 388 12.41 -29.45 -15.05
C LYS A 388 13.59 -28.75 -15.75
N LEU A 389 14.61 -28.30 -15.00
CA LEU A 389 15.78 -27.58 -15.56
C LEU A 389 16.78 -28.50 -16.28
N GLY A 390 16.57 -29.82 -16.25
CA GLY A 390 17.50 -30.79 -16.83
C GLY A 390 18.81 -30.90 -16.04
N ASP A 391 19.72 -31.77 -16.50
CA ASP A 391 21.05 -31.87 -15.89
C ASP A 391 21.80 -30.56 -16.18
N VAL A 392 21.84 -29.68 -15.16
CA VAL A 392 22.55 -28.39 -15.18
C VAL A 392 24.07 -28.57 -15.40
N SER A 393 24.52 -29.82 -15.55
CA SER A 393 25.85 -30.23 -16.01
C SER A 393 26.12 -29.92 -17.50
N SER A 394 25.10 -29.77 -18.36
CA SER A 394 25.28 -29.55 -19.80
C SER A 394 24.67 -28.24 -20.29
N GLY A 395 25.37 -27.14 -20.01
CA GLY A 395 25.13 -25.86 -20.65
C GLY A 395 24.16 -24.98 -19.87
N THR A 396 24.73 -23.92 -19.28
CA THR A 396 24.04 -22.68 -18.90
C THR A 396 22.71 -22.49 -19.65
N SER A 397 21.57 -22.52 -18.95
CA SER A 397 20.51 -21.61 -19.37
C SER A 397 21.17 -20.23 -19.29
N GLN A 398 21.42 -19.57 -20.42
CA GLN A 398 22.21 -18.33 -20.46
C GLN A 398 21.74 -17.36 -19.35
N GLY A 399 22.56 -17.12 -18.33
CA GLY A 399 22.30 -16.16 -17.24
C GLY A 399 21.76 -16.68 -15.91
N GLY A 400 21.82 -17.99 -15.62
CA GLY A 400 21.41 -18.52 -14.30
C GLY A 400 19.89 -18.46 -14.09
N LYS A 401 19.15 -18.81 -15.15
CA LYS A 401 17.69 -18.69 -15.21
C LYS A 401 17.01 -19.87 -14.53
N TRP A 402 15.98 -19.55 -13.75
CA TRP A 402 15.05 -20.46 -13.10
C TRP A 402 13.63 -20.18 -13.61
N ASP A 403 12.83 -21.23 -13.77
CA ASP A 403 11.48 -21.17 -14.31
C ASP A 403 10.61 -22.21 -13.60
N GLY A 404 9.59 -21.76 -12.88
CA GLY A 404 8.73 -22.63 -12.10
C GLY A 404 7.29 -22.16 -12.07
N GLU A 405 6.40 -23.13 -11.86
CA GLU A 405 4.96 -22.95 -11.87
C GLU A 405 4.38 -23.47 -10.56
N LEU A 406 3.41 -22.75 -10.01
CA LEU A 406 2.73 -23.11 -8.77
C LEU A 406 1.23 -22.98 -8.94
N ASP A 407 0.51 -24.01 -8.48
CA ASP A 407 -0.95 -24.01 -8.43
C ASP A 407 -1.44 -23.16 -7.25
N LEU A 408 -2.16 -22.08 -7.56
CA LEU A 408 -2.82 -21.18 -6.61
C LEU A 408 -4.34 -21.41 -6.58
N SER A 409 -4.86 -22.48 -7.17
CA SER A 409 -6.30 -22.73 -7.27
C SER A 409 -6.99 -22.87 -5.91
N SER A 410 -6.23 -23.14 -4.84
CA SER A 410 -6.71 -23.10 -3.45
C SER A 410 -7.07 -21.69 -2.95
N LEU A 411 -6.67 -20.64 -3.67
CA LEU A 411 -6.93 -19.23 -3.35
C LEU A 411 -8.00 -18.59 -4.26
N VAL A 412 -8.80 -19.38 -4.98
CA VAL A 412 -9.94 -18.89 -5.79
C VAL A 412 -11.23 -19.59 -5.38
N GLY A 413 -12.35 -19.26 -6.04
CA GLY A 413 -13.67 -19.81 -5.68
C GLY A 413 -14.09 -19.47 -4.25
N ASP A 414 -14.39 -20.49 -3.44
CA ASP A 414 -14.91 -20.36 -2.06
C ASP A 414 -13.82 -20.27 -0.99
N ALA A 415 -12.57 -20.03 -1.37
CA ALA A 415 -11.47 -19.86 -0.43
C ALA A 415 -11.76 -18.77 0.62
N GLN A 416 -11.44 -19.05 1.89
CA GLN A 416 -11.55 -18.09 2.99
C GLN A 416 -10.73 -16.82 2.69
N VAL A 417 -9.53 -17.01 2.15
CA VAL A 417 -8.70 -15.92 1.61
C VAL A 417 -8.52 -16.16 0.11
N LYS A 418 -9.07 -15.23 -0.67
CA LYS A 418 -8.95 -15.20 -2.12
C LYS A 418 -7.72 -14.42 -2.59
N PHE A 419 -7.06 -14.89 -3.65
CA PHE A 419 -5.97 -14.18 -4.33
C PHE A 419 -6.47 -12.87 -4.95
N PHE A 420 -7.61 -12.94 -5.63
CA PHE A 420 -8.30 -11.76 -6.13
C PHE A 420 -9.31 -11.23 -5.11
N HIS A 421 -9.09 -10.00 -4.66
CA HIS A 421 -9.95 -9.32 -3.69
C HIS A 421 -10.04 -7.83 -4.01
N PRO A 422 -11.19 -7.36 -4.52
CA PRO A 422 -11.39 -5.97 -4.93
C PRO A 422 -11.01 -4.94 -3.86
N PHE A 423 -10.49 -3.79 -4.31
CA PHE A 423 -10.19 -2.58 -3.53
C PHE A 423 -9.21 -2.79 -2.38
N THR A 424 -8.29 -3.74 -2.54
CA THR A 424 -7.24 -4.00 -1.57
C THR A 424 -5.86 -4.03 -2.20
N THR A 425 -4.85 -3.87 -1.35
CA THR A 425 -3.46 -4.17 -1.69
C THR A 425 -3.10 -5.56 -1.18
N THR A 426 -2.55 -6.40 -2.04
CA THR A 426 -2.02 -7.72 -1.67
C THR A 426 -0.50 -7.71 -1.84
N LEU A 427 0.21 -7.94 -0.75
CA LEU A 427 1.65 -8.19 -0.79
C LEU A 427 1.87 -9.65 -1.20
N VAL A 428 2.76 -9.88 -2.15
CA VAL A 428 3.21 -11.22 -2.54
C VAL A 428 4.71 -11.30 -2.35
N GLU A 429 5.19 -12.20 -1.50
CA GLU A 429 6.62 -12.45 -1.33
C GLU A 429 6.98 -13.78 -1.99
N ILE A 430 7.82 -13.74 -3.02
CA ILE A 430 8.34 -14.92 -3.71
C ILE A 430 9.71 -15.23 -3.13
N LYS A 431 9.92 -16.47 -2.69
CA LYS A 431 11.21 -16.94 -2.16
C LYS A 431 11.77 -18.08 -3.00
N LEU A 432 13.03 -17.95 -3.41
CA LEU A 432 13.79 -18.97 -4.14
C LEU A 432 15.08 -19.30 -3.38
N ASN A 433 15.69 -20.45 -3.67
CA ASN A 433 17.06 -20.73 -3.25
C ASN A 433 18.04 -20.10 -4.24
N ARG A 434 19.24 -19.74 -3.81
CA ARG A 434 20.31 -19.23 -4.68
C ARG A 434 21.62 -19.97 -4.40
N GLU A 435 22.12 -20.67 -5.42
CA GLU A 435 23.26 -21.59 -5.31
C GLU A 435 24.34 -21.35 -6.38
N PRO A 436 25.63 -21.56 -6.04
CA PRO A 436 26.71 -21.63 -7.03
C PRO A 436 26.45 -22.67 -8.13
N LEU A 437 26.80 -22.33 -9.37
CA LEU A 437 26.66 -23.19 -10.54
C LEU A 437 28.01 -23.82 -10.94
N PRO A 438 28.00 -24.96 -11.65
CA PRO A 438 26.85 -25.85 -11.88
C PRO A 438 26.33 -26.49 -10.59
N LEU A 439 25.04 -26.83 -10.58
CA LEU A 439 24.37 -27.46 -9.41
C LEU A 439 24.83 -28.89 -9.16
N SER A 440 25.37 -29.56 -10.18
CA SER A 440 25.92 -30.92 -10.09
C SER A 440 27.42 -30.91 -10.35
N GLY A 441 28.16 -31.71 -9.57
CA GLY A 441 29.62 -31.82 -9.69
C GLY A 441 30.38 -30.64 -9.06
N ARG A 442 31.51 -30.27 -9.67
CA ARG A 442 32.37 -29.17 -9.20
C ARG A 442 31.76 -27.83 -9.61
N ASN A 443 31.36 -27.01 -8.65
CA ASN A 443 30.91 -25.64 -8.93
C ASN A 443 32.09 -24.71 -9.29
N GLU A 444 31.79 -23.57 -9.91
CA GLU A 444 32.74 -22.58 -10.42
C GLU A 444 32.98 -21.40 -9.47
N VAL A 445 32.48 -21.45 -8.23
CA VAL A 445 32.69 -20.39 -7.22
C VAL A 445 33.73 -20.82 -6.19
N CYS A 446 33.63 -22.06 -5.69
CA CYS A 446 34.49 -22.62 -4.67
C CYS A 446 34.59 -24.14 -4.82
N TRP A 447 35.80 -24.65 -5.02
CA TRP A 447 36.07 -26.07 -5.24
C TRP A 447 37.38 -26.52 -4.58
N PHE A 448 37.51 -27.83 -4.35
CA PHE A 448 38.76 -28.49 -3.92
C PHE A 448 39.51 -29.07 -5.12
#